data_AF-A0A1W9Z6D7-F1
#
_entry.id   AF-A0A1W9Z6D7-F1
#
_cell.length_a   1.000
_cell.length_b   1.000
_cell.length_c   1.000
_cell.angle_alpha   90.00
_cell.angle_beta   90.00
_cell.angle_gamma   90.00
#
_symmetry.space_group_name_H-M   'P 1'
#
loop_
_entity.id
_entity.type
_entity.pdbx_description
1 polymer ?
#
loop_
_entity_poly.entity_id
_entity_poly.type
_entity_poly.pdbx_seq_one_letter_code
_entity_poly.pdbx_strand_id
1 'polypeptide(L)'
;MTTPYQQLLEADRAGTAHGNAHWSAPHAEHTNPGAMGVKDLPQQPAFALKAPAAQALAHRAGATAAQRAWASKQHAFDAFADYLDATEPAVHDPRYTHEQIREHVRAFTSTQAYRDAELQHEAVHANVHEAQQLVAAERAALTQPGDAAAESRALRYWNRTSRLLDSADPAAVINLVQETIKASDDEQLSVLVEELEPWLRAKGYEHSYLDGLFAERVPSFAAAQKRLMAAQQAQTISDADMRRLNDMIARAVPSPDGLRPQRIPAIQYDHRYDPEAAA
;
A
#
# COMPACT_ATOMS: atom_id res chain seq x y z
N MET A 1 -46.96 13.35 -43.86
CA MET A 1 -45.59 13.19 -43.33
C MET A 1 -45.24 14.45 -42.57
N THR A 2 -45.55 14.48 -41.27
CA THR A 2 -45.11 15.53 -40.35
C THR A 2 -43.71 15.19 -39.87
N THR A 3 -42.79 16.14 -39.94
CA THR A 3 -41.38 15.94 -39.56
C THR A 3 -41.26 15.77 -38.04
N PRO A 4 -40.26 15.00 -37.55
CA PRO A 4 -40.06 14.72 -36.11
C PRO A 4 -39.90 15.99 -35.26
N TYR A 5 -39.54 17.12 -35.88
CA TYR A 5 -39.51 18.44 -35.26
C TYR A 5 -40.89 18.95 -34.81
N GLN A 6 -41.95 18.69 -35.57
CA GLN A 6 -43.31 19.12 -35.22
C GLN A 6 -43.87 18.32 -34.04
N GLN A 7 -43.49 17.05 -33.90
CA GLN A 7 -43.85 16.21 -32.75
C GLN A 7 -43.16 16.67 -31.45
N LEU A 8 -41.91 17.11 -31.54
CA LEU A 8 -41.20 17.70 -30.39
C LEU A 8 -41.84 19.02 -29.93
N LEU A 9 -42.31 19.84 -30.87
CA LEU A 9 -42.98 21.11 -30.58
C LEU A 9 -44.37 20.94 -29.96
N GLU A 10 -45.09 19.88 -30.32
CA GLU A 10 -46.36 19.53 -29.67
C GLU A 10 -46.16 18.95 -28.27
N ALA A 11 -45.10 18.17 -28.04
CA ALA A 11 -44.75 17.66 -26.71
C ALA A 11 -44.38 18.79 -25.73
N ASP A 12 -43.67 19.81 -26.21
CA ASP A 12 -43.28 20.98 -25.40
C ASP A 12 -44.49 21.88 -25.07
N ARG A 13 -45.45 21.97 -25.99
CA ARG A 13 -46.74 22.67 -25.76
C ARG A 13 -47.66 21.92 -24.78
N ALA A 14 -47.56 20.61 -24.68
CA ALA A 14 -48.33 19.83 -23.72
C ALA A 14 -47.79 19.99 -22.28
N GLY A 15 -46.47 20.09 -22.11
CA GLY A 15 -45.83 20.33 -20.81
C GLY A 15 -46.16 21.70 -20.20
N THR A 16 -46.49 22.69 -21.02
CA THR A 16 -46.89 24.04 -20.56
C THR A 16 -48.37 24.16 -20.19
N ALA A 17 -49.23 23.23 -20.60
CA ALA A 17 -50.68 23.35 -20.37
C ALA A 17 -51.13 22.85 -18.98
N HIS A 18 -50.43 21.87 -18.39
CA HIS A 18 -50.89 21.23 -17.15
C HIS A 18 -49.73 20.83 -16.20
N GLY A 19 -49.21 21.78 -15.42
CA GLY A 19 -48.47 21.46 -14.19
C GLY A 19 -47.32 22.39 -13.79
N ASN A 20 -47.63 23.40 -12.98
CA ASN A 20 -46.82 24.00 -11.90
C ASN A 20 -45.28 24.02 -12.03
N ALA A 21 -44.73 24.53 -13.12
CA ALA A 21 -43.41 25.16 -13.07
C ALA A 21 -43.62 26.62 -12.64
N HIS A 22 -43.31 26.95 -11.39
CA HIS A 22 -43.21 28.34 -10.97
C HIS A 22 -41.92 28.90 -11.58
N TRP A 23 -42.02 29.39 -12.81
CA TRP A 23 -41.02 30.29 -13.35
C TRP A 23 -41.30 31.67 -12.76
N SER A 24 -40.69 31.96 -11.62
CA SER A 24 -40.57 33.34 -11.15
C SER A 24 -39.55 34.04 -12.06
N ALA A 25 -40.05 34.90 -12.93
CA ALA A 25 -39.23 35.77 -13.75
C ALA A 25 -38.18 36.48 -12.87
N PRO A 26 -36.89 36.50 -13.25
CA PRO A 26 -35.98 37.47 -12.69
C PRO A 26 -36.58 38.87 -12.87
N HIS A 27 -36.43 39.71 -11.85
CA HIS A 27 -36.94 41.07 -11.82
C HIS A 27 -36.68 41.86 -13.11
N ALA A 28 -37.57 42.82 -13.38
CA ALA A 28 -37.60 43.64 -14.58
C ALA A 28 -36.19 44.01 -15.07
N GLU A 29 -35.91 43.61 -16.31
CA GLU A 29 -34.72 43.96 -17.06
C GLU A 29 -34.48 45.48 -16.96
N HIS A 30 -33.31 45.86 -16.45
CA HIS A 30 -32.83 47.23 -16.56
C HIS A 30 -32.84 47.62 -18.05
N THR A 31 -33.60 48.67 -18.38
CA THR A 31 -33.95 49.12 -19.73
C THR A 31 -32.81 49.78 -20.53
N ASN A 32 -31.59 49.26 -20.47
CA ASN A 32 -30.50 49.71 -21.35
C ASN A 32 -29.59 48.54 -21.80
N PRO A 33 -29.80 48.00 -23.01
CA PRO A 33 -28.87 47.03 -23.59
C PRO A 33 -27.55 47.73 -23.89
N GLY A 34 -26.53 47.47 -23.07
CA GLY A 34 -25.19 48.06 -23.20
C GLY A 34 -24.62 48.69 -21.93
N ALA A 35 -25.38 48.76 -20.84
CA ALA A 35 -24.95 49.35 -19.57
C ALA A 35 -25.01 48.33 -18.42
N MET A 36 -24.25 47.23 -18.50
CA MET A 36 -23.79 46.60 -17.26
C MET A 36 -22.60 47.43 -16.77
N GLY A 37 -22.81 48.27 -15.75
CA GLY A 37 -21.69 48.91 -15.07
C GLY A 37 -20.81 47.84 -14.43
N VAL A 38 -19.54 48.14 -14.17
CA VAL A 38 -18.63 47.24 -13.43
C VAL A 38 -19.22 46.82 -12.07
N LYS A 39 -20.18 47.60 -11.54
CA LYS A 39 -20.91 47.33 -10.30
C LYS A 39 -22.07 46.33 -10.44
N ASP A 40 -22.53 46.07 -11.66
CA ASP A 40 -23.65 45.18 -11.98
C ASP A 40 -23.18 43.79 -12.45
N LEU A 41 -21.88 43.63 -12.68
CA LEU A 41 -21.27 42.32 -12.81
C LEU A 41 -21.35 41.61 -11.45
N PRO A 42 -21.83 40.35 -11.38
CA PRO A 42 -21.77 39.59 -10.15
C PRO A 42 -20.30 39.56 -9.70
N GLN A 43 -20.00 40.16 -8.56
CA GLN A 43 -18.67 40.09 -7.97
C GLN A 43 -18.38 38.62 -7.69
N GLN A 44 -17.66 37.97 -8.60
CA GLN A 44 -17.14 36.64 -8.33
C GLN A 44 -16.24 36.78 -7.11
N PRO A 45 -16.44 35.97 -6.06
CA PRO A 45 -15.58 36.02 -4.88
C PRO A 45 -14.15 35.83 -5.34
N ALA A 46 -13.28 36.78 -5.01
CA ALA A 46 -11.88 36.74 -5.42
C ALA A 46 -11.26 35.43 -4.91
N PHE A 47 -10.68 34.65 -5.82
CA PHE A 47 -9.96 33.42 -5.44
C PHE A 47 -8.87 33.75 -4.41
N ALA A 48 -8.82 32.96 -3.35
CA ALA A 48 -7.84 33.07 -2.28
C ALA A 48 -7.17 31.71 -2.09
N LEU A 49 -5.84 31.68 -2.19
CA LEU A 49 -5.05 30.47 -1.96
C LEU A 49 -5.16 30.07 -0.49
N LYS A 50 -5.61 28.84 -0.25
CA LYS A 50 -5.80 28.30 1.12
C LYS A 50 -4.68 27.33 1.45
N ALA A 51 -4.31 27.28 2.73
CA ALA A 51 -3.42 26.23 3.22
C ALA A 51 -4.11 24.85 3.09
N PRO A 52 -3.34 23.78 2.81
CA PRO A 52 -3.91 22.44 2.74
C PRO A 52 -4.37 21.99 4.13
N ALA A 53 -5.57 21.43 4.22
CA ALA A 53 -6.21 21.06 5.49
C ALA A 53 -6.79 19.63 5.46
N ALA A 54 -6.10 18.71 4.79
CA ALA A 54 -6.50 17.31 4.70
C ALA A 54 -6.35 16.60 6.05
N GLN A 55 -7.45 16.00 6.52
CA GLN A 55 -7.51 15.25 7.78
C GLN A 55 -7.01 13.81 7.61
N ALA A 56 -6.54 13.21 8.70
CA ALA A 56 -6.19 11.79 8.74
C ALA A 56 -7.40 10.90 8.45
N LEU A 57 -7.16 9.69 7.95
CA LEU A 57 -8.23 8.73 7.68
C LEU A 57 -8.61 8.00 8.96
N ALA A 58 -9.91 7.84 9.20
CA ALA A 58 -10.40 6.95 10.25
C ALA A 58 -10.38 5.50 9.75
N HIS A 59 -9.63 4.63 10.42
CA HIS A 59 -9.48 3.23 10.06
C HIS A 59 -10.60 2.37 10.64
N ARG A 60 -11.02 1.35 9.88
CA ARG A 60 -12.00 0.35 10.37
C ARG A 60 -11.39 -0.45 11.53
N ALA A 61 -12.20 -0.75 12.54
CA ALA A 61 -11.81 -1.68 13.61
C ALA A 61 -11.45 -3.06 13.03
N GLY A 62 -10.30 -3.59 13.44
CA GLY A 62 -9.77 -4.87 12.94
C GLY A 62 -9.03 -4.78 11.60
N ALA A 63 -8.87 -3.60 11.00
CA ALA A 63 -8.06 -3.46 9.80
C ALA A 63 -6.59 -3.79 10.10
N THR A 64 -5.94 -4.57 9.23
CA THR A 64 -4.54 -4.96 9.37
C THR A 64 -3.60 -3.79 9.09
N ALA A 65 -2.31 -3.89 9.46
CA ALA A 65 -1.34 -2.82 9.20
C ALA A 65 -1.24 -2.48 7.70
N ALA A 66 -1.25 -3.51 6.84
CA ALA A 66 -1.23 -3.36 5.39
C ALA A 66 -2.48 -2.64 4.86
N GLN A 67 -3.66 -3.01 5.35
CA GLN A 67 -4.92 -2.38 4.96
C GLN A 67 -4.99 -0.90 5.37
N ARG A 68 -4.57 -0.57 6.60
CA ARG A 68 -4.51 0.82 7.06
C ARG A 68 -3.51 1.63 6.24
N ALA A 69 -2.35 1.08 5.93
CA ALA A 69 -1.35 1.75 5.10
C ALA A 69 -1.86 2.03 3.69
N TRP A 70 -2.48 1.04 3.04
CA TRP A 70 -3.09 1.22 1.73
C TRP A 70 -4.18 2.30 1.75
N ALA A 71 -5.10 2.21 2.72
CA ALA A 71 -6.23 3.15 2.81
C ALA A 71 -5.76 4.59 3.10
N SER A 72 -4.80 4.77 4.02
CA SER A 72 -4.23 6.10 4.34
C SER A 72 -3.57 6.73 3.13
N LYS A 73 -2.84 5.93 2.33
CA LYS A 73 -2.16 6.42 1.13
C LYS A 73 -3.13 6.74 0.01
N GLN A 74 -4.13 5.89 -0.22
CA GLN A 74 -5.18 6.18 -1.19
C GLN A 74 -5.88 7.50 -0.83
N HIS A 75 -6.24 7.67 0.45
CA HIS A 75 -6.81 8.92 0.96
C HIS A 75 -5.88 10.12 0.78
N ALA A 76 -4.58 9.96 1.04
CA ALA A 76 -3.59 11.01 0.82
C ALA A 76 -3.42 11.37 -0.67
N PHE A 77 -3.44 10.39 -1.58
CA PHE A 77 -3.41 10.61 -3.03
C PHE A 77 -4.64 11.40 -3.49
N ASP A 78 -5.83 10.99 -3.06
CA ASP A 78 -7.08 11.64 -3.43
C ASP A 78 -7.14 13.06 -2.87
N ALA A 79 -6.82 13.24 -1.58
CA ALA A 79 -6.78 14.56 -0.94
C ALA A 79 -5.73 15.50 -1.56
N PHE A 80 -4.59 14.97 -2.00
CA PHE A 80 -3.58 15.76 -2.70
C PHE A 80 -4.07 16.18 -4.10
N ALA A 81 -4.68 15.25 -4.85
CA ALA A 81 -5.24 15.56 -6.16
C ALA A 81 -6.35 16.61 -6.06
N ASP A 82 -7.27 16.47 -5.11
CA ASP A 82 -8.32 17.45 -4.82
C ASP A 82 -7.73 18.83 -4.44
N TYR A 83 -6.62 18.83 -3.69
CA TYR A 83 -5.92 20.06 -3.33
C TYR A 83 -5.23 20.74 -4.52
N LEU A 84 -4.64 19.96 -5.44
CA LEU A 84 -4.10 20.49 -6.69
C LEU A 84 -5.22 21.08 -7.56
N ASP A 85 -6.33 20.36 -7.73
CA ASP A 85 -7.52 20.84 -8.45
C ASP A 85 -8.02 22.18 -7.87
N ALA A 86 -8.06 22.31 -6.54
CA ALA A 86 -8.48 23.53 -5.86
C ALA A 86 -7.45 24.68 -5.95
N THR A 87 -6.17 24.36 -6.16
CA THR A 87 -5.08 25.33 -6.26
C THR A 87 -4.87 25.82 -7.70
N GLU A 88 -5.36 25.08 -8.69
CA GLU A 88 -5.21 25.37 -10.12
C GLU A 88 -5.53 26.82 -10.52
N PRO A 89 -6.61 27.46 -10.02
CA PRO A 89 -6.91 28.86 -10.38
C PRO A 89 -5.80 29.84 -9.96
N ALA A 90 -5.01 29.52 -8.93
CA ALA A 90 -3.90 30.35 -8.47
C ALA A 90 -2.79 30.48 -9.53
N VAL A 91 -2.61 29.46 -10.38
CA VAL A 91 -1.57 29.42 -11.42
C VAL A 91 -1.80 30.50 -12.46
N HIS A 92 -3.05 30.82 -12.74
CA HIS A 92 -3.45 31.79 -13.75
C HIS A 92 -3.74 33.17 -13.15
N ASP A 93 -3.62 33.34 -11.83
CA ASP A 93 -3.87 34.60 -11.14
C ASP A 93 -2.56 35.37 -10.95
N PRO A 94 -2.41 36.57 -11.54
CA PRO A 94 -1.19 37.38 -11.45
C PRO A 94 -0.76 37.75 -10.02
N ARG A 95 -1.65 37.60 -9.04
CA ARG A 95 -1.38 37.87 -7.62
C ARG A 95 -0.47 36.84 -6.96
N TYR A 96 -0.35 35.63 -7.53
CA TYR A 96 0.48 34.56 -6.97
C TYR A 96 1.67 34.27 -7.87
N THR A 97 2.85 34.15 -7.26
CA THR A 97 4.05 33.70 -7.94
C THR A 97 4.09 32.17 -8.01
N HIS A 98 4.76 31.62 -9.01
CA HIS A 98 4.98 30.16 -9.10
C HIS A 98 5.68 29.60 -7.85
N GLU A 99 6.52 30.40 -7.20
CA GLU A 99 7.25 30.00 -6.00
C GLU A 99 6.31 29.88 -4.78
N GLN A 100 5.39 30.83 -4.60
CA GLN A 100 4.34 30.75 -3.58
C GLN A 100 3.44 29.54 -3.79
N ILE A 101 3.03 29.27 -5.04
CA ILE A 101 2.19 28.10 -5.35
C ILE A 101 2.96 26.81 -5.04
N ARG A 102 4.24 26.72 -5.42
CA ARG A 102 5.10 25.57 -5.10
C ARG A 102 5.25 25.36 -3.59
N GLU A 103 5.42 26.43 -2.81
CA GLU A 103 5.47 26.35 -1.34
C GLU A 103 4.16 25.82 -0.77
N HIS A 104 3.02 26.29 -1.27
CA HIS A 104 1.70 25.81 -0.88
C HIS A 104 1.46 24.34 -1.25
N VAL A 105 1.94 23.89 -2.40
CA VAL A 105 1.89 22.48 -2.80
C VAL A 105 2.74 21.62 -1.85
N ARG A 106 3.96 22.06 -1.54
CA ARG A 106 4.85 21.37 -0.59
C ARG A 106 4.29 21.35 0.83
N ALA A 107 3.55 22.37 1.24
CA ALA A 107 2.90 22.41 2.55
C ALA A 107 1.92 21.26 2.77
N PHE A 108 1.50 20.54 1.72
CA PHE A 108 0.67 19.34 1.86
C PHE A 108 1.33 18.25 2.74
N THR A 109 2.66 18.15 2.75
CA THR A 109 3.38 17.19 3.60
C THR A 109 3.20 17.47 5.10
N SER A 110 2.74 18.67 5.46
CA SER A 110 2.43 19.02 6.85
C SER A 110 1.01 18.63 7.29
N THR A 111 0.16 18.15 6.37
CA THR A 111 -1.23 17.78 6.64
C THR A 111 -1.34 16.49 7.46
N GLN A 112 -2.49 16.30 8.11
CA GLN A 112 -2.75 15.08 8.88
C GLN A 112 -2.92 13.85 7.97
N ALA A 113 -3.44 14.03 6.75
CA ALA A 113 -3.54 12.95 5.77
C ALA A 113 -2.17 12.39 5.37
N TYR A 114 -1.21 13.26 5.06
CA TYR A 114 0.15 12.84 4.71
C TYR A 114 0.88 12.20 5.90
N ARG A 115 0.77 12.78 7.10
CA ARG A 115 1.36 12.20 8.32
C ARG A 115 0.79 10.85 8.69
N ASP A 116 -0.51 10.62 8.49
CA ASP A 116 -1.13 9.31 8.70
C ASP A 116 -0.61 8.29 7.68
N ALA A 117 -0.42 8.69 6.41
CA ALA A 117 0.20 7.83 5.40
C ALA A 117 1.64 7.43 5.77
N GLU A 118 2.45 8.34 6.32
CA GLU A 118 3.79 8.03 6.85
C GLU A 118 3.72 7.12 8.08
N LEU A 119 2.85 7.41 9.03
CA LEU A 119 2.68 6.60 10.24
C LEU A 119 2.29 5.16 9.91
N GLN A 120 1.29 4.96 9.04
CA GLN A 120 0.89 3.62 8.65
C GLN A 120 1.94 2.94 7.75
N HIS A 121 2.73 3.71 7.00
CA HIS A 121 3.88 3.16 6.29
C HIS A 121 4.91 2.57 7.26
N GLU A 122 5.28 3.29 8.31
CA GLU A 122 6.17 2.81 9.38
C GLU A 122 5.60 1.57 10.09
N ALA A 123 4.29 1.53 10.33
CA ALA A 123 3.63 0.37 10.93
C ALA A 123 3.79 -0.92 10.08
N VAL A 124 3.84 -0.80 8.75
CA VAL A 124 4.12 -1.95 7.87
C VAL A 124 5.56 -2.43 8.02
N HIS A 125 6.53 -1.52 8.14
CA HIS A 125 7.93 -1.87 8.41
C HIS A 125 8.08 -2.56 9.77
N ALA A 126 7.37 -2.08 10.79
CA ALA A 126 7.33 -2.73 12.11
C ALA A 126 6.76 -4.16 12.01
N ASN A 127 5.69 -4.39 11.24
CA ASN A 127 5.12 -5.73 11.05
C ASN A 127 6.10 -6.70 10.37
N VAL A 128 6.92 -6.23 9.41
CA VAL A 128 7.99 -7.07 8.82
C VAL A 128 8.98 -7.51 9.89
N HIS A 129 9.41 -6.58 10.75
CA HIS A 129 10.34 -6.89 11.84
C HIS A 129 9.73 -7.87 12.85
N GLU A 130 8.46 -7.70 13.23
CA GLU A 130 7.74 -8.65 14.08
C GLU A 130 7.64 -10.04 13.44
N ALA A 131 7.32 -10.11 12.14
CA ALA A 131 7.26 -11.38 11.43
C ALA A 131 8.64 -12.06 11.30
N GLN A 132 9.73 -11.29 11.13
CA GLN A 132 11.10 -11.82 11.16
C GLN A 132 11.44 -12.41 12.53
N GLN A 133 11.08 -11.70 13.61
CA GLN A 133 11.27 -12.21 14.96
C GLN A 133 10.48 -13.49 15.21
N LEU A 134 9.24 -13.57 14.70
CA LEU A 134 8.43 -14.78 14.81
C LEU A 134 9.08 -15.97 14.09
N VAL A 135 9.57 -15.77 12.86
CA VAL A 135 10.29 -16.83 12.12
C VAL A 135 11.54 -17.28 12.88
N ALA A 136 12.32 -16.33 13.42
CA ALA A 136 13.48 -16.64 14.23
C ALA A 136 13.12 -17.39 15.53
N ALA A 137 12.04 -16.99 16.20
CA ALA A 137 11.55 -17.65 17.40
C ALA A 137 11.05 -19.08 17.12
N GLU A 138 10.28 -19.27 16.05
CA GLU A 138 9.83 -20.60 15.62
C GLU A 138 11.02 -21.48 15.21
N ARG A 139 12.02 -20.92 14.50
CA ARG A 139 13.25 -21.65 14.18
C ARG A 139 14.04 -22.04 15.42
N ALA A 140 14.13 -21.16 16.42
CA ALA A 140 14.76 -21.46 17.70
C ALA A 140 13.95 -22.46 18.53
N ALA A 141 12.62 -22.50 18.39
CA ALA A 141 11.79 -23.50 19.05
C ALA A 141 11.98 -24.92 18.45
N LEU A 142 12.49 -25.01 17.22
CA LEU A 142 12.91 -26.30 16.64
C LEU A 142 14.16 -26.85 17.32
N THR A 143 14.99 -25.99 17.92
CA THR A 143 16.19 -26.42 18.62
C THR A 143 15.86 -26.74 20.06
N GLN A 144 16.03 -27.99 20.45
CA GLN A 144 15.77 -28.46 21.82
C GLN A 144 17.09 -28.50 22.59
N PRO A 145 17.29 -27.64 23.60
CA PRO A 145 18.45 -27.76 24.48
C PRO A 145 18.34 -29.07 25.26
N GLY A 146 19.29 -29.96 25.03
CA GLY A 146 19.37 -31.27 25.67
C GLY A 146 20.25 -31.26 26.93
N ASP A 147 20.14 -32.31 27.74
CA ASP A 147 21.17 -32.63 28.73
C ASP A 147 22.43 -33.20 28.04
N ALA A 148 23.52 -33.41 28.78
CA ALA A 148 24.76 -33.95 28.21
C ALA A 148 24.59 -35.31 27.50
N ALA A 149 23.58 -36.11 27.89
CA ALA A 149 23.29 -37.37 27.23
C ALA A 149 22.56 -37.16 25.89
N ALA A 150 21.62 -36.22 25.84
CA ALA A 150 20.97 -35.77 24.61
C ALA A 150 21.97 -35.14 23.64
N GLU A 151 22.89 -34.28 24.11
CA GLU A 151 23.98 -33.73 23.30
C GLU A 151 24.89 -34.84 22.74
N SER A 152 25.19 -35.87 23.54
CA SER A 152 25.96 -37.04 23.07
C SER A 152 25.20 -37.86 22.01
N ARG A 153 23.86 -37.95 22.10
CA ARG A 153 23.03 -38.60 21.07
C ARG A 153 22.98 -37.74 19.81
N ALA A 154 22.79 -36.43 19.94
CA ALA A 154 22.79 -35.45 18.86
C ALA A 154 24.11 -35.49 18.07
N LEU A 155 25.25 -35.43 18.76
CA LEU A 155 26.57 -35.50 18.13
C LEU A 155 26.79 -36.83 17.40
N ARG A 156 26.32 -37.96 17.96
CA ARG A 156 26.40 -39.27 17.30
C ARG A 156 25.49 -39.36 16.08
N TYR A 157 24.33 -38.74 16.13
CA TYR A 157 23.43 -38.64 14.98
C TYR A 157 24.08 -37.80 13.88
N TRP A 158 24.50 -36.57 14.20
CA TRP A 158 25.16 -35.68 13.24
C TRP A 158 26.38 -36.32 12.59
N ASN A 159 27.26 -36.95 13.36
CA ASN A 159 28.44 -37.64 12.80
C ASN A 159 28.09 -38.78 11.83
N ARG A 160 26.94 -39.43 11.98
CA ARG A 160 26.48 -40.45 11.02
C ARG A 160 25.92 -39.78 9.77
N THR A 161 25.09 -38.76 9.96
CA THR A 161 24.45 -38.02 8.88
C THR A 161 25.48 -37.28 8.01
N SER A 162 26.43 -36.57 8.60
CA SER A 162 27.47 -35.84 7.87
C SER A 162 28.35 -36.77 7.04
N ARG A 163 28.73 -37.95 7.58
CA ARG A 163 29.45 -38.97 6.80
C ARG A 163 28.64 -39.52 5.64
N LEU A 164 27.35 -39.74 5.84
CA LEU A 164 26.45 -40.20 4.78
C LEU A 164 26.36 -39.15 3.67
N LEU A 165 26.18 -37.88 4.03
CA LEU A 165 26.16 -36.76 3.09
C LEU A 165 27.51 -36.55 2.40
N ASP A 166 28.64 -36.70 3.11
CA ASP A 166 29.99 -36.62 2.54
C ASP A 166 30.28 -37.76 1.53
N SER A 167 29.63 -38.91 1.71
CA SER A 167 29.78 -40.07 0.81
C SER A 167 28.83 -40.06 -0.37
N ALA A 168 27.86 -39.15 -0.39
CA ALA A 168 26.84 -39.10 -1.43
C ALA A 168 27.37 -38.45 -2.72
N ASP A 169 26.87 -38.90 -3.86
CA ASP A 169 27.13 -38.23 -5.13
C ASP A 169 26.62 -36.77 -5.06
N PRO A 170 27.37 -35.78 -5.57
CA PRO A 170 26.96 -34.38 -5.50
C PRO A 170 25.56 -34.11 -6.08
N ALA A 171 25.16 -34.87 -7.10
CA ALA A 171 23.83 -34.77 -7.71
C ALA A 171 22.70 -35.33 -6.83
N ALA A 172 23.02 -36.18 -5.85
CA ALA A 172 22.06 -36.83 -4.95
C ALA A 172 21.94 -36.14 -3.58
N VAL A 173 22.86 -35.24 -3.22
CA VAL A 173 22.91 -34.58 -1.89
C VAL A 173 21.59 -33.91 -1.54
N ILE A 174 20.97 -33.16 -2.45
CA ILE A 174 19.70 -32.46 -2.18
C ILE A 174 18.59 -33.45 -1.81
N ASN A 175 18.43 -34.53 -2.59
CA ASN A 175 17.41 -35.55 -2.32
C ASN A 175 17.68 -36.25 -0.98
N LEU A 176 18.94 -36.55 -0.69
CA LEU A 176 19.34 -37.19 0.55
C LEU A 176 19.07 -36.30 1.78
N VAL A 177 19.31 -34.98 1.68
CA VAL A 177 18.94 -34.00 2.71
C VAL A 177 17.43 -34.00 2.92
N GLN A 178 16.64 -33.96 1.84
CA GLN A 178 15.17 -34.01 1.91
C GLN A 178 14.66 -35.27 2.61
N GLU A 179 15.17 -36.44 2.24
CA GLU A 179 14.80 -37.72 2.85
C GLU A 179 15.19 -37.75 4.34
N THR A 180 16.39 -37.25 4.67
CA THR A 180 16.87 -37.20 6.06
C THR A 180 15.97 -36.33 6.93
N ILE A 181 15.58 -35.14 6.48
CA ILE A 181 14.65 -34.26 7.21
C ILE A 181 13.28 -34.93 7.35
N LYS A 182 12.75 -35.55 6.29
CA LYS A 182 11.45 -36.21 6.33
C LYS A 182 11.40 -37.41 7.27
N ALA A 183 12.49 -38.17 7.37
CA ALA A 183 12.59 -39.36 8.22
C ALA A 183 12.98 -39.06 9.67
N SER A 184 13.46 -37.85 9.98
CA SER A 184 13.90 -37.46 11.32
C SER A 184 12.74 -37.35 12.32
N ASP A 185 12.99 -37.79 13.56
CA ASP A 185 12.17 -37.43 14.72
C ASP A 185 12.49 -36.00 15.20
N ASP A 186 11.77 -35.50 16.21
CA ASP A 186 11.91 -34.11 16.66
C ASP A 186 13.30 -33.80 17.26
N GLU A 187 13.90 -34.77 17.99
CA GLU A 187 15.27 -34.62 18.54
C GLU A 187 16.30 -34.55 17.39
N GLN A 188 16.14 -35.38 16.35
CA GLN A 188 17.01 -35.38 15.18
C GLN A 188 16.81 -34.12 14.34
N LEU A 189 15.56 -33.68 14.16
CA LEU A 189 15.22 -32.46 13.43
C LEU A 189 15.89 -31.23 14.05
N SER A 190 15.91 -31.14 15.38
CA SER A 190 16.65 -30.10 16.12
C SER A 190 18.12 -30.03 15.68
N VAL A 191 18.79 -31.18 15.60
CA VAL A 191 20.20 -31.26 15.17
C VAL A 191 20.35 -30.83 13.71
N LEU A 192 19.44 -31.26 12.84
CA LEU A 192 19.49 -30.92 11.42
C LEU A 192 19.31 -29.40 11.18
N VAL A 193 18.46 -28.73 11.96
CA VAL A 193 18.24 -27.28 11.89
C VAL A 193 19.50 -26.48 12.22
N GLU A 194 20.29 -26.96 13.18
CA GLU A 194 21.54 -26.31 13.61
C GLU A 194 22.70 -26.59 12.64
N GLU A 195 22.83 -27.84 12.18
CA GLU A 195 24.08 -28.32 11.56
C GLU A 195 24.06 -28.36 10.03
N LEU A 196 22.89 -28.53 9.38
CA LEU A 196 22.81 -28.70 7.93
C LEU A 196 23.22 -27.44 7.15
N GLU A 197 22.74 -26.26 7.55
CA GLU A 197 23.03 -25.02 6.84
C GLU A 197 24.55 -24.70 6.85
N PRO A 198 25.24 -24.70 8.01
CA PRO A 198 26.69 -24.54 8.04
C PRO A 198 27.44 -25.58 7.20
N TRP A 199 27.02 -26.85 7.26
CA TRP A 199 27.65 -27.92 6.49
C TRP A 199 27.49 -27.74 4.98
N LEU A 200 26.28 -27.48 4.50
CA LEU A 200 26.01 -27.24 3.07
C LEU A 200 26.79 -26.03 2.57
N ARG A 201 26.82 -24.94 3.35
CA ARG A 201 27.59 -23.74 3.03
C ARG A 201 29.09 -24.03 2.92
N ALA A 202 29.65 -24.80 3.85
CA ALA A 202 31.06 -25.18 3.84
C ALA A 202 31.44 -26.04 2.63
N LYS A 203 30.49 -26.84 2.13
CA LYS A 203 30.66 -27.68 0.93
C LYS A 203 30.32 -26.96 -0.39
N GLY A 204 29.86 -25.72 -0.33
CA GLY A 204 29.47 -24.94 -1.51
C GLY A 204 28.12 -25.37 -2.12
N TYR A 205 27.27 -26.05 -1.35
CA TYR A 205 25.93 -26.43 -1.78
C TYR A 205 24.90 -25.31 -1.54
N GLU A 206 23.90 -25.29 -2.41
CA GLU A 206 22.72 -24.45 -2.24
C GLU A 206 21.91 -24.94 -1.01
N HIS A 207 21.37 -24.02 -0.23
CA HIS A 207 20.74 -24.29 1.07
C HIS A 207 19.49 -23.44 1.33
N SER A 208 19.05 -22.64 0.37
CA SER A 208 17.87 -21.76 0.53
C SER A 208 16.56 -22.55 0.62
N TYR A 209 16.55 -23.81 0.16
CA TYR A 209 15.39 -24.70 0.26
C TYR A 209 15.17 -25.30 1.66
N LEU A 210 16.15 -25.25 2.57
CA LEU A 210 16.05 -25.93 3.88
C LEU A 210 14.85 -25.44 4.69
N ASP A 211 14.63 -24.14 4.70
CA ASP A 211 13.52 -23.49 5.41
C ASP A 211 12.15 -24.00 4.92
N GLY A 212 12.03 -24.31 3.62
CA GLY A 212 10.83 -24.94 3.06
C GLY A 212 10.63 -26.37 3.55
N LEU A 213 11.71 -27.14 3.69
CA LEU A 213 11.65 -28.51 4.21
C LEU A 213 11.31 -28.56 5.70
N PHE A 214 11.85 -27.64 6.49
CA PHE A 214 11.46 -27.50 7.90
C PHE A 214 10.00 -27.08 8.05
N ALA A 215 9.51 -26.19 7.17
CA ALA A 215 8.11 -25.79 7.14
C ALA A 215 7.16 -26.95 6.78
N GLU A 216 7.57 -27.90 5.93
CA GLU A 216 6.78 -29.12 5.68
C GLU A 216 6.60 -29.98 6.95
N ARG A 217 7.61 -30.01 7.83
CA ARG A 217 7.58 -30.79 9.08
C ARG A 217 6.89 -30.05 10.23
N VAL A 218 7.01 -28.72 10.28
CA VAL A 218 6.52 -27.90 11.40
C VAL A 218 5.54 -26.82 10.92
N PRO A 219 4.22 -27.06 11.08
CA PRO A 219 3.19 -26.14 10.59
C PRO A 219 3.26 -24.72 11.16
N SER A 220 3.72 -24.55 12.41
CA SER A 220 3.87 -23.21 13.02
C SER A 220 4.97 -22.41 12.34
N PHE A 221 6.11 -23.04 12.04
CA PHE A 221 7.18 -22.44 11.25
C PHE A 221 6.73 -22.07 9.83
N ALA A 222 5.95 -22.96 9.18
CA ALA A 222 5.35 -22.66 7.88
C ALA A 222 4.40 -21.45 7.92
N ALA A 223 3.58 -21.33 8.97
CA ALA A 223 2.69 -20.19 9.16
C ALA A 223 3.48 -18.89 9.39
N ALA A 224 4.55 -18.94 10.19
CA ALA A 224 5.43 -17.80 10.42
C ALA A 224 6.11 -17.31 9.13
N GLN A 225 6.62 -18.24 8.29
CA GLN A 225 7.19 -17.87 6.98
C GLN A 225 6.17 -17.23 6.06
N LYS A 226 4.95 -17.79 5.99
CA LYS A 226 3.86 -17.18 5.19
C LYS A 226 3.54 -15.77 5.67
N ARG A 227 3.54 -15.53 6.98
CA ARG A 227 3.36 -14.19 7.56
C ARG A 227 4.50 -13.24 7.19
N LEU A 228 5.74 -13.70 7.24
CA LEU A 228 6.88 -12.90 6.81
C LEU A 228 6.79 -12.51 5.33
N MET A 229 6.48 -13.48 4.45
CA MET A 229 6.31 -13.21 3.01
C MET A 229 5.19 -12.19 2.75
N ALA A 230 4.05 -12.33 3.42
CA ALA A 230 2.94 -11.39 3.31
C ALA A 230 3.32 -9.97 3.77
N ALA A 231 4.04 -9.87 4.90
CA ALA A 231 4.51 -8.60 5.42
C ALA A 231 5.52 -7.93 4.47
N GLN A 232 6.46 -8.68 3.89
CA GLN A 232 7.42 -8.18 2.90
C GLN A 232 6.76 -7.70 1.61
N GLN A 233 5.72 -8.42 1.15
CA GLN A 233 4.92 -7.98 0.00
C GLN A 233 4.19 -6.67 0.32
N ALA A 234 3.58 -6.56 1.51
CA ALA A 234 2.95 -5.33 1.96
C ALA A 234 3.95 -4.18 2.03
N GLN A 235 5.17 -4.41 2.56
CA GLN A 235 6.24 -3.42 2.60
C GLN A 235 6.65 -2.94 1.21
N THR A 236 6.84 -3.85 0.25
CA THR A 236 7.22 -3.51 -1.13
C THR A 236 6.18 -2.59 -1.79
N ILE A 237 4.89 -2.92 -1.63
CA ILE A 237 3.77 -2.10 -2.12
C ILE A 237 3.77 -0.74 -1.40
N SER A 238 3.93 -0.78 -0.07
CA SER A 238 3.94 0.38 0.82
C SER A 238 5.05 1.38 0.42
N ASP A 239 6.27 0.89 0.15
CA ASP A 239 7.43 1.67 -0.32
C ASP A 239 7.20 2.26 -1.71
N ALA A 240 6.57 1.51 -2.61
CA ALA A 240 6.24 2.01 -3.94
C ALA A 240 5.21 3.16 -3.88
N ASP A 241 4.16 3.01 -3.07
CA ASP A 241 3.14 4.04 -2.90
C ASP A 241 3.69 5.32 -2.26
N MET A 242 4.49 5.20 -1.19
CA MET A 242 5.08 6.39 -0.55
C MET A 242 6.02 7.13 -1.49
N ARG A 243 6.86 6.41 -2.25
CA ARG A 243 7.72 7.04 -3.27
C ARG A 243 6.90 7.77 -4.33
N ARG A 244 5.80 7.16 -4.80
CA ARG A 244 4.92 7.80 -5.79
C ARG A 244 4.24 9.05 -5.24
N LEU A 245 3.77 9.04 -4.00
CA LEU A 245 3.18 10.21 -3.35
C LEU A 245 4.21 11.36 -3.23
N ASN A 246 5.42 11.04 -2.77
CA ASN A 246 6.51 12.01 -2.64
C ASN A 246 6.93 12.58 -4.00
N ASP A 247 7.03 11.74 -5.02
CA ASP A 247 7.31 12.15 -6.39
C ASP A 247 6.22 13.06 -6.95
N MET A 248 4.95 12.75 -6.70
CA MET A 248 3.83 13.61 -7.13
C MET A 248 3.91 14.99 -6.48
N ILE A 249 4.16 15.07 -5.18
CA ILE A 249 4.33 16.34 -4.45
C ILE A 249 5.53 17.12 -4.98
N ALA A 250 6.66 16.44 -5.23
CA ALA A 250 7.88 17.09 -5.72
C ALA A 250 7.75 17.59 -7.17
N ARG A 251 7.01 16.87 -8.02
CA ARG A 251 6.83 17.18 -9.46
C ARG A 251 5.67 18.12 -9.75
N ALA A 252 4.77 18.37 -8.79
CA ALA A 252 3.68 19.34 -8.91
C ALA A 252 4.24 20.77 -8.94
N VAL A 253 4.78 21.15 -10.11
CA VAL A 253 5.38 22.45 -10.39
C VAL A 253 4.39 23.27 -11.24
N PRO A 254 4.10 24.52 -10.86
CA PRO A 254 3.25 25.41 -11.66
C PRO A 254 3.84 25.61 -13.06
N SER A 255 3.00 25.45 -14.08
CA SER A 255 3.31 25.65 -15.49
C SER A 255 2.22 26.53 -16.13
N PRO A 256 2.48 27.22 -17.26
CA PRO A 256 1.44 27.93 -18.01
C PRO A 256 0.24 27.05 -18.39
N ASP A 257 0.46 25.73 -18.51
CA ASP A 257 -0.58 24.73 -18.78
C ASP A 257 -1.29 24.20 -17.52
N GLY A 258 -0.99 24.73 -16.34
CA GLY A 258 -1.55 24.27 -15.06
C GLY A 258 -0.64 23.38 -14.20
N LEU A 259 -1.18 22.85 -13.10
CA LEU A 259 -0.52 21.91 -12.17
C LEU A 259 -0.62 20.44 -12.61
N ARG A 260 -1.44 20.13 -13.62
CA ARG A 260 -1.67 18.79 -14.20
C ARG A 260 -1.88 17.68 -13.14
N PRO A 261 -3.00 17.71 -12.40
CA PRO A 261 -3.31 16.70 -11.41
C PRO A 261 -3.50 15.34 -12.08
N GLN A 262 -2.64 14.38 -11.78
CA GLN A 262 -2.84 12.98 -12.14
C GLN A 262 -3.38 12.24 -10.92
N ARG A 263 -4.61 11.75 -11.00
CA ARG A 263 -5.17 10.83 -9.99
C ARG A 263 -4.55 9.45 -10.20
N ILE A 264 -3.52 9.15 -9.44
CA ILE A 264 -2.85 7.86 -9.46
C ILE A 264 -3.33 7.08 -8.24
N PRO A 265 -4.00 5.92 -8.42
CA PRO A 265 -4.42 5.11 -7.29
C PRO A 265 -3.22 4.45 -6.62
N ALA A 266 -3.33 4.23 -5.30
CA ALA A 266 -2.45 3.35 -4.56
C ALA A 266 -2.48 1.94 -5.18
N ILE A 267 -1.33 1.25 -5.18
CA ILE A 267 -1.27 -0.13 -5.70
C ILE A 267 -2.16 -0.99 -4.81
N GLN A 268 -3.09 -1.73 -5.42
CA GLN A 268 -4.01 -2.57 -4.66
C GLN A 268 -3.25 -3.62 -3.85
N TYR A 269 -3.57 -3.69 -2.57
CA TYR A 269 -3.15 -4.77 -1.69
C TYR A 269 -4.13 -5.94 -1.82
N ASP A 270 -3.64 -7.12 -2.24
CA ASP A 270 -4.47 -8.32 -2.30
C ASP A 270 -4.59 -8.95 -0.90
N HIS A 271 -5.74 -8.70 -0.29
CA HIS A 271 -6.12 -9.15 1.05
C HIS A 271 -6.13 -10.68 1.21
N ARG A 272 -6.15 -11.46 0.13
CA ARG A 272 -6.10 -12.92 0.19
C ARG A 272 -4.76 -13.45 0.70
N TYR A 273 -3.73 -12.63 0.66
CA TYR A 273 -2.39 -12.98 1.13
C TYR A 273 -2.08 -12.43 2.52
N ASP A 274 -3.06 -11.83 3.21
CA ASP A 274 -2.88 -11.31 4.56
C ASP A 274 -3.29 -12.36 5.61
N PRO A 275 -2.33 -13.03 6.27
CA PRO A 275 -2.66 -14.02 7.29
C PRO A 275 -3.27 -13.40 8.55
N GLU A 276 -3.15 -12.08 8.75
CA GLU A 276 -3.82 -11.38 9.85
C GLU A 276 -5.32 -11.17 9.59
N ALA A 277 -5.77 -11.24 8.34
CA ALA A 277 -7.18 -11.07 7.99
C ALA A 277 -8.04 -12.33 8.25
N ALA A 278 -7.39 -13.48 8.54
CA ALA A 278 -8.04 -14.77 8.79
C ALA A 278 -8.14 -15.14 10.28
N ALA A 279 -7.64 -14.27 11.19
CA ALA A 279 -7.71 -14.43 12.64
C ALA A 279 -8.86 -13.60 13.23
#